data_AF-A0A1I4EU60-F1
#
_entry.id   AF-A0A1I4EU60-F1
#
_cell.length_a   1.000
_cell.length_b   1.000
_cell.length_c   1.000
_cell.angle_alpha   90.00
_cell.angle_beta   90.00
_cell.angle_gamma   90.00
#
_symmetry.space_group_name_H-M   'P 1'
#
loop_
_entity.id
_entity.type
_entity.pdbx_description
1 polymer ?
#
loop_
_entity_poly.entity_id
_entity_poly.type
_entity_poly.pdbx_seq_one_letter_code
_entity_poly.pdbx_strand_id
1 'polypeptide(L)'
;MLAFVMPVCGFAYMWAQPARGFGMFGYIQMCRGYEFHDAVMPFLWSVTARVPMLWYMGLPVVVLSFVASLAAGWCERPRWGRVTGRVMAMLLLAAYGIAPAAFAVDMLIDRGCFRTWGGREGVEIFVLPNVAPTLTALCLLLAARRWRERRGRLVRRTAVVLAPACLLLFLPAADLSPGRLTSAAECGPAPSSAGRARETGDRAFLCAVRRTTQKPFSRMPDRELLAYGHHLCGVHIRADEAETARLWERSGVTVHAVAGALMTICPSLVATVRTQEEARKLESVVREVEERRMCAEAPRHRPLVPPVKVSRKRLWTDYGVLESYEYAEGAEDPFEDGLLDITQKNGLVATLPGHAMVRVHSDYLTCATAETYRRRPPVETRGWDHVVEVGYHSPGGEFALGDAMGGSRLPNLAFLGKGDYRIRVHYHAPHWEDDSDDPQQLLIMVFPGRDSRTVVHRERVRR
;
A
#
# COMPACT_ATOMS: atom_id res chain seq x y z
N MET A 1 36.26 -28.81 6.94
CA MET A 1 35.28 -28.95 8.03
C MET A 1 34.70 -27.59 8.41
N LEU A 2 35.47 -26.63 8.94
CA LEU A 2 34.95 -25.28 9.28
C LEU A 2 34.22 -24.58 8.11
N ALA A 3 34.80 -24.60 6.90
CA ALA A 3 34.16 -24.04 5.69
C ALA A 3 32.82 -24.71 5.30
N PHE A 4 32.50 -25.89 5.85
CA PHE A 4 31.24 -26.61 5.58
C PHE A 4 30.23 -26.44 6.71
N VAL A 5 30.68 -26.29 7.96
CA VAL A 5 29.80 -26.07 9.12
C VAL A 5 29.18 -24.68 9.08
N MET A 6 29.94 -23.66 8.65
CA MET A 6 29.50 -22.26 8.67
C MET A 6 28.27 -21.99 7.75
N PRO A 7 28.19 -22.46 6.50
CA PRO A 7 27.01 -22.27 5.65
C PRO A 7 25.77 -22.99 6.20
N VAL A 8 25.94 -24.19 6.76
CA VAL A 8 24.83 -24.98 7.34
C VAL A 8 24.23 -24.27 8.55
N CYS A 9 25.06 -23.75 9.45
CA CYS A 9 24.60 -22.94 10.59
C CYS A 9 23.92 -21.64 10.13
N GLY A 10 24.47 -20.96 9.11
CA GLY A 10 23.86 -19.75 8.55
C GLY A 10 22.48 -20.01 7.92
N PHE A 11 22.33 -21.13 7.22
CA PHE A 11 21.05 -21.54 6.65
C PHE A 11 20.02 -21.87 7.74
N ALA A 12 20.40 -22.64 8.76
CA ALA A 12 19.52 -22.96 9.88
C ALA A 12 19.06 -21.70 10.63
N TYR A 13 19.96 -20.72 10.80
CA TYR A 13 19.63 -19.44 11.43
C TYR A 13 18.58 -18.65 10.63
N MET A 14 18.72 -18.54 9.31
CA MET A 14 17.71 -17.86 8.48
C MET A 14 16.34 -18.55 8.55
N TRP A 15 16.31 -19.87 8.61
CA TRP A 15 15.06 -20.62 8.62
C TRP A 15 14.31 -20.51 9.96
N ALA A 16 15.04 -20.29 11.05
CA ALA A 16 14.50 -20.14 12.40
C ALA A 16 14.00 -18.72 12.74
N GLN A 17 14.20 -17.73 11.86
CA GLN A 17 13.81 -16.34 12.10
C GLN A 17 12.27 -16.17 11.94
N PRO A 18 11.53 -15.78 13.00
CA PRO A 18 10.11 -15.47 12.87
C PRO A 18 9.92 -14.23 11.99
N ALA A 19 8.87 -14.23 11.16
CA ALA A 19 8.54 -13.11 10.28
C ALA A 19 8.12 -11.88 11.08
N ARG A 20 9.09 -11.10 11.57
CA ARG A 20 8.83 -9.81 12.22
C ARG A 20 8.70 -8.73 11.15
N GLY A 21 7.65 -7.92 11.26
CA GLY A 21 7.44 -6.76 10.39
C GLY A 21 8.56 -5.74 10.60
N PHE A 22 9.11 -5.24 9.49
CA PHE A 22 10.19 -4.26 9.49
C PHE A 22 9.57 -2.85 9.36
N GLY A 23 9.78 -1.99 10.35
CA GLY A 23 9.37 -0.59 10.28
C GLY A 23 10.31 0.21 9.36
N MET A 24 9.76 1.10 8.53
CA MET A 24 10.60 2.02 7.75
C MET A 24 11.29 3.04 8.68
N PHE A 25 12.60 3.19 8.55
CA PHE A 25 13.41 4.10 9.35
C PHE A 25 13.54 5.48 8.65
N GLY A 26 13.38 6.56 9.42
CA GLY A 26 13.61 7.93 8.95
C GLY A 26 15.10 8.24 8.85
N TYR A 27 15.56 8.63 7.66
CA TYR A 27 16.96 8.91 7.34
C TYR A 27 17.37 10.32 7.78
N ILE A 28 18.16 10.45 8.86
CA ILE A 28 18.72 11.76 9.27
C ILE A 28 20.27 11.77 9.23
N GLN A 29 20.94 10.60 9.18
CA GLN A 29 22.41 10.52 9.08
C GLN A 29 22.87 9.69 7.87
N MET A 30 23.69 10.31 7.03
CA MET A 30 24.33 9.69 5.86
C MET A 30 25.50 8.80 6.29
N CYS A 31 25.40 7.51 6.02
CA CYS A 31 26.43 6.51 6.29
C CYS A 31 26.88 5.89 4.98
N ARG A 32 28.13 6.15 4.58
CA ARG A 32 28.64 5.82 3.25
C ARG A 32 28.64 4.31 2.96
N GLY A 33 28.91 3.48 3.97
CA GLY A 33 28.84 2.03 3.86
C GLY A 33 27.41 1.57 3.59
N TYR A 34 26.44 2.07 4.35
CA TYR A 34 25.03 1.80 4.14
C TYR A 34 24.56 2.23 2.74
N GLU A 35 24.90 3.46 2.31
CA GLU A 35 24.55 3.97 0.98
C GLU A 35 25.15 3.10 -0.15
N PHE A 36 26.41 2.70 0.00
CA PHE A 36 27.05 1.79 -0.96
C PHE A 36 26.38 0.42 -0.98
N HIS A 37 26.07 -0.14 0.19
CA HIS A 37 25.37 -1.41 0.30
C HIS A 37 23.98 -1.33 -0.35
N ASP A 38 23.21 -0.29 -0.04
CA ASP A 38 21.86 -0.07 -0.58
C ASP A 38 21.87 0.10 -2.11
N ALA A 39 22.83 0.87 -2.65
CA ALA A 39 23.01 1.03 -4.08
C ALA A 39 23.35 -0.30 -4.81
N VAL A 40 24.08 -1.19 -4.16
CA VAL A 40 24.56 -2.45 -4.76
C VAL A 40 23.62 -3.63 -4.50
N MET A 41 22.79 -3.56 -3.45
CA MET A 41 21.90 -4.65 -3.03
C MET A 41 20.97 -5.13 -4.15
N PRO A 42 20.26 -4.29 -4.92
CA PRO A 42 19.36 -4.76 -5.99
C PRO A 42 20.07 -5.63 -7.04
N PHE A 43 21.32 -5.28 -7.36
CA PHE A 43 22.16 -6.06 -8.25
C PHE A 43 22.58 -7.38 -7.61
N LEU A 44 23.09 -7.36 -6.37
CA LEU A 44 23.48 -8.57 -5.65
C LEU A 44 22.31 -9.54 -5.47
N TRP A 45 21.13 -9.04 -5.09
CA TRP A 45 19.92 -9.81 -4.96
C TRP A 45 19.58 -10.53 -6.27
N SER A 46 19.64 -9.81 -7.39
CA SER A 46 19.41 -10.37 -8.73
C SER A 46 20.43 -11.46 -9.08
N VAL A 47 21.70 -11.25 -8.75
CA VAL A 47 22.77 -12.23 -8.99
C VAL A 47 22.58 -13.47 -8.11
N THR A 48 22.38 -13.29 -6.79
CA THR A 48 22.20 -14.41 -5.85
C THR A 48 20.93 -15.20 -6.11
N ALA A 49 19.86 -14.55 -6.61
CA ALA A 49 18.62 -15.24 -6.98
C ALA A 49 18.78 -16.06 -8.25
N ARG A 50 19.54 -15.57 -9.25
CA ARG A 50 19.65 -16.21 -10.57
C ARG A 50 20.80 -17.19 -10.71
N VAL A 51 21.83 -17.10 -9.87
CA VAL A 51 23.02 -17.95 -9.96
C VAL A 51 22.92 -19.09 -8.94
N PRO A 52 22.59 -20.34 -9.35
CA PRO A 52 22.37 -21.44 -8.42
C PRO A 52 23.56 -21.74 -7.52
N MET A 53 24.78 -21.40 -7.98
CA MET A 53 26.01 -21.55 -7.21
C MET A 53 25.99 -20.74 -5.90
N LEU A 54 25.29 -19.61 -5.89
CA LEU A 54 25.19 -18.74 -4.72
C LEU A 54 24.01 -19.14 -3.81
N TRP A 55 23.11 -20.03 -4.22
CA TRP A 55 21.98 -20.42 -3.38
C TRP A 55 22.43 -21.02 -2.05
N TYR A 56 21.55 -20.95 -1.05
CA TYR A 56 21.81 -21.47 0.28
C TYR A 56 23.11 -20.92 0.90
N MET A 57 23.32 -19.61 0.78
CA MET A 57 24.53 -18.93 1.25
C MET A 57 25.81 -19.50 0.64
N GLY A 58 25.77 -19.87 -0.64
CA GLY A 58 26.93 -20.35 -1.38
C GLY A 58 27.37 -21.78 -1.08
N LEU A 59 26.52 -22.60 -0.46
CA LEU A 59 26.82 -24.01 -0.19
C LEU A 59 27.27 -24.78 -1.45
N PRO A 60 26.64 -24.62 -2.64
CA PRO A 60 27.08 -25.32 -3.86
C PRO A 60 28.52 -24.95 -4.27
N VAL A 61 28.92 -23.68 -4.13
CA VAL A 61 30.29 -23.23 -4.39
C VAL A 61 31.30 -23.93 -3.49
N VAL A 62 30.97 -24.10 -2.21
CA VAL A 62 31.84 -24.79 -1.23
C VAL A 62 32.01 -26.27 -1.62
N VAL A 63 30.91 -26.94 -1.95
CA VAL A 63 30.91 -28.35 -2.37
C VAL A 63 31.74 -28.53 -3.64
N LEU A 64 31.51 -27.71 -4.67
CA LEU A 64 32.25 -27.79 -5.92
C LEU A 64 33.73 -27.47 -5.74
N SER A 65 34.08 -26.46 -4.92
CA SER A 65 35.46 -26.16 -4.57
C SER A 65 36.15 -27.37 -3.92
N PHE A 66 35.44 -28.09 -3.04
CA PHE A 66 35.96 -29.29 -2.39
C PHE A 66 36.11 -30.46 -3.37
N VAL A 67 35.12 -30.73 -4.23
CA VAL A 67 35.18 -31.78 -5.25
C VAL A 67 36.30 -31.51 -6.25
N ALA A 68 36.41 -30.28 -6.76
CA ALA A 68 37.50 -29.88 -7.67
C ALA A 68 38.87 -30.03 -7.01
N SER A 69 38.96 -29.72 -5.72
CA SER A 69 40.16 -29.92 -4.91
C SER A 69 40.53 -31.41 -4.81
N LEU A 70 39.57 -32.30 -4.54
CA LEU A 70 39.80 -33.74 -4.50
C LEU A 70 40.23 -34.30 -5.86
N ALA A 71 39.51 -33.96 -6.92
CA ALA A 71 39.80 -34.40 -8.29
C ALA A 71 41.20 -33.94 -8.74
N ALA A 72 41.57 -32.68 -8.47
CA ALA A 72 42.90 -32.17 -8.74
C ALA A 72 44.01 -32.89 -7.93
N GLY A 73 43.66 -33.40 -6.75
CA GLY A 73 44.55 -34.25 -5.95
C GLY A 73 44.77 -35.61 -6.59
N TRP A 74 43.72 -36.25 -7.08
CA TRP A 74 43.78 -37.55 -7.77
C TRP A 74 44.52 -37.48 -9.11
N CYS A 75 44.36 -36.39 -9.85
CA CYS A 75 45.07 -36.19 -11.13
C CYS A 75 46.49 -35.63 -10.98
N GLU A 76 47.05 -35.59 -9.76
CA GLU A 76 48.38 -35.01 -9.47
C GLU A 76 48.57 -33.56 -9.97
N ARG A 77 47.47 -32.81 -10.06
CA ARG A 77 47.41 -31.43 -10.58
C ARG A 77 47.00 -30.43 -9.48
N PRO A 78 47.75 -30.30 -8.37
CA PRO A 78 47.36 -29.47 -7.21
C PRO A 78 47.27 -27.97 -7.50
N ARG A 79 47.82 -27.49 -8.63
CA ARG A 79 47.66 -26.10 -9.06
C ARG A 79 46.20 -25.80 -9.42
N TRP A 80 45.51 -26.71 -10.11
CA TRP A 80 44.14 -26.52 -10.57
C TRP A 80 43.16 -26.39 -9.40
N GLY A 81 43.22 -27.31 -8.42
CA GLY A 81 42.36 -27.23 -7.23
C GLY A 81 42.55 -25.94 -6.42
N ARG A 82 43.79 -25.40 -6.36
CA ARG A 82 44.05 -24.11 -5.69
C ARG A 82 43.47 -22.93 -6.45
N VAL A 83 43.58 -22.91 -7.77
CA VAL A 83 43.02 -21.85 -8.61
C VAL A 83 41.49 -21.88 -8.49
N THR A 84 40.87 -23.05 -8.64
CA THR A 84 39.41 -23.19 -8.51
C THR A 84 38.93 -22.76 -7.13
N GLY A 85 39.57 -23.23 -6.05
CA GLY A 85 39.18 -22.84 -4.69
C GLY A 85 39.32 -21.34 -4.41
N ARG A 86 40.34 -20.68 -4.98
CA ARG A 86 40.48 -19.22 -4.88
C ARG A 86 39.39 -18.48 -5.66
N VAL A 87 39.11 -18.88 -6.90
CA VAL A 87 38.06 -18.26 -7.72
C VAL A 87 36.70 -18.39 -7.04
N MET A 88 36.39 -19.59 -6.53
CA MET A 88 35.16 -19.87 -5.80
C MET A 88 35.03 -19.05 -4.50
N ALA A 89 36.12 -18.91 -3.74
CA ALA A 89 36.14 -18.05 -2.56
C ALA A 89 35.97 -16.56 -2.89
N MET A 90 36.61 -16.08 -3.96
CA MET A 90 36.45 -14.69 -4.41
C MET A 90 35.01 -14.40 -4.86
N LEU A 91 34.36 -15.37 -5.51
CA LEU A 91 32.95 -15.25 -5.89
C LEU A 91 32.05 -15.10 -4.65
N LEU A 92 32.27 -15.90 -3.60
CA LEU A 92 31.53 -15.77 -2.34
C LEU A 92 31.80 -14.44 -1.63
N LEU A 93 33.04 -13.96 -1.60
CA LEU A 93 33.37 -12.65 -1.02
C LEU A 93 32.73 -11.51 -1.81
N ALA A 94 32.68 -11.59 -3.13
CA ALA A 94 32.03 -10.57 -3.95
C ALA A 94 30.51 -10.54 -3.71
N ALA A 95 29.88 -11.71 -3.59
CA ALA A 95 28.43 -11.80 -3.38
C ALA A 95 27.99 -11.46 -1.95
N TYR A 96 28.72 -11.93 -0.94
CA TYR A 96 28.32 -11.88 0.47
C TYR A 96 29.22 -11.01 1.36
N GLY A 97 30.41 -10.63 0.91
CA GLY A 97 31.36 -9.86 1.72
C GLY A 97 31.03 -8.36 1.80
N ILE A 98 30.18 -7.85 0.91
CA ILE A 98 29.91 -6.41 0.80
C ILE A 98 29.18 -5.86 2.03
N ALA A 99 28.09 -6.49 2.47
CA ALA A 99 27.33 -6.05 3.64
C ALA A 99 28.18 -6.00 4.94
N PRO A 100 28.90 -7.06 5.35
CA PRO A 100 29.73 -7.01 6.56
C PRO A 100 30.92 -6.05 6.42
N ALA A 101 31.50 -5.90 5.23
CA ALA A 101 32.57 -4.92 5.01
C ALA A 101 32.07 -3.48 5.12
N ALA A 102 30.94 -3.16 4.47
CA ALA A 102 30.32 -1.85 4.50
C ALA A 102 29.90 -1.47 5.94
N PHE A 103 29.26 -2.39 6.65
CA PHE A 103 28.91 -2.21 8.06
C PHE A 103 30.15 -1.97 8.94
N ALA A 104 31.22 -2.76 8.74
CA ALA A 104 32.47 -2.57 9.49
C ALA A 104 33.11 -1.21 9.22
N VAL A 105 33.11 -0.74 7.96
CA VAL A 105 33.61 0.60 7.60
C VAL A 105 32.81 1.70 8.30
N ASP A 106 31.47 1.63 8.26
CA ASP A 106 30.63 2.61 8.95
C ASP A 106 30.87 2.62 10.46
N MET A 107 30.99 1.43 11.08
CA MET A 107 31.27 1.33 12.53
C MET A 107 32.66 1.82 12.94
N LEU A 108 33.61 1.84 12.01
CA LEU A 108 34.93 2.45 12.23
C LEU A 108 34.90 3.97 12.07
N ILE A 109 34.05 4.50 11.19
CA ILE A 109 33.92 5.94 10.93
C ILE A 109 33.07 6.61 12.00
N ASP A 110 31.85 6.12 12.22
CA ASP A 110 30.90 6.65 13.20
C ASP A 110 29.98 5.54 13.75
N ARG A 111 30.02 5.34 15.07
CA ARG A 111 29.12 4.39 15.75
C ARG A 111 27.65 4.82 15.66
N GLY A 112 27.35 6.09 15.41
CA GLY A 112 26.01 6.61 15.13
C GLY A 112 25.33 5.89 13.95
N CYS A 113 26.12 5.42 12.98
CA CYS A 113 25.63 4.66 11.84
C CYS A 113 24.93 3.34 12.21
N PHE A 114 25.11 2.83 13.44
CA PHE A 114 24.39 1.64 13.89
C PHE A 114 22.87 1.86 13.81
N ARG A 115 22.39 3.08 14.08
CA ARG A 115 20.96 3.42 13.95
C ARG A 115 20.50 3.44 12.49
N THR A 116 21.33 3.98 11.58
CA THR A 116 21.04 3.99 10.13
C THR A 116 20.93 2.57 9.57
N TRP A 117 21.75 1.63 10.07
CA TRP A 117 21.64 0.21 9.76
C TRP A 117 20.44 -0.50 10.42
N GLY A 118 19.51 0.23 11.04
CA GLY A 118 18.34 -0.32 11.72
C GLY A 118 18.62 -0.89 13.12
N GLY A 119 19.72 -0.46 13.74
CA GLY A 119 20.14 -0.95 15.05
C GLY A 119 20.44 -2.45 15.04
N ARG A 120 20.09 -3.13 16.14
CA ARG A 120 20.33 -4.57 16.27
C ARG A 120 19.51 -5.38 15.27
N GLU A 121 18.25 -5.00 15.07
CA GLU A 121 17.33 -5.72 14.18
C GLU A 121 17.79 -5.65 12.73
N GLY A 122 18.18 -4.46 12.26
CA GLY A 122 18.71 -4.32 10.91
C GLY A 122 20.07 -5.03 10.72
N VAL A 123 20.95 -5.07 11.73
CA VAL A 123 22.17 -5.89 11.66
C VAL A 123 21.86 -7.39 11.57
N GLU A 124 20.88 -7.88 12.34
CA GLU A 124 20.42 -9.27 12.27
C GLU A 124 19.83 -9.63 10.91
N ILE A 125 19.20 -8.66 10.22
CA ILE A 125 18.56 -8.86 8.91
C ILE A 125 19.56 -8.70 7.75
N PHE A 126 20.37 -7.64 7.74
CA PHE A 126 21.20 -7.27 6.58
C PHE A 126 22.63 -7.78 6.67
N VAL A 127 23.22 -7.81 7.88
CA VAL A 127 24.64 -8.11 8.04
C VAL A 127 24.83 -9.60 8.37
N LEU A 128 24.09 -10.10 9.35
CA LEU A 128 24.32 -11.42 9.92
C LEU A 128 24.17 -12.58 8.91
N PRO A 129 23.19 -12.59 7.98
CA PRO A 129 23.07 -13.65 6.98
C PRO A 129 24.29 -13.72 6.04
N ASN A 130 25.00 -12.60 5.88
CA ASN A 130 26.17 -12.45 5.03
C ASN A 130 27.50 -12.82 5.74
N VAL A 131 27.53 -12.89 7.07
CA VAL A 131 28.75 -13.19 7.85
C VAL A 131 29.22 -14.63 7.63
N ALA A 132 28.31 -15.60 7.71
CA ALA A 132 28.63 -17.02 7.55
C ALA A 132 29.28 -17.37 6.18
N PRO A 133 28.71 -16.96 5.02
CA PRO A 133 29.36 -17.18 3.72
C PRO A 133 30.68 -16.44 3.58
N THR A 134 30.81 -15.24 4.16
CA THR A 134 32.07 -14.47 4.16
C THR A 134 33.18 -15.22 4.89
N LEU A 135 32.92 -15.69 6.11
CA LEU A 135 33.88 -16.49 6.90
C LEU A 135 34.23 -17.81 6.19
N THR A 136 33.26 -18.41 5.51
CA THR A 136 33.47 -19.61 4.69
C THR A 136 34.44 -19.35 3.55
N ALA A 137 34.27 -18.24 2.83
CA ALA A 137 35.15 -17.85 1.75
C ALA A 137 36.59 -17.58 2.25
N LEU A 138 36.74 -16.91 3.39
CA LEU A 138 38.04 -16.71 4.04
C LEU A 138 38.69 -18.05 4.42
N CYS A 139 37.92 -19.01 4.93
CA CYS A 139 38.41 -20.36 5.22
C CYS A 139 38.88 -21.10 3.95
N LEU A 140 38.15 -20.96 2.84
CA LEU A 140 38.55 -21.54 1.55
C LEU A 140 39.88 -20.94 1.06
N LEU A 141 40.07 -19.62 1.17
CA LEU A 141 41.34 -18.96 0.82
C LEU A 141 42.51 -19.46 1.69
N LEU A 142 42.29 -19.60 3.00
CA LEU A 142 43.30 -20.13 3.92
C LEU A 142 43.64 -21.59 3.61
N ALA A 143 42.63 -22.42 3.32
CA ALA A 143 42.82 -23.81 2.93
C ALA A 143 43.60 -23.92 1.61
N ALA A 144 43.33 -23.05 0.64
CA ALA A 144 44.05 -23.01 -0.64
C ALA A 144 45.54 -22.61 -0.49
N ARG A 145 45.93 -21.96 0.62
CA ARG A 145 47.33 -21.58 0.91
C ARG A 145 48.15 -22.73 1.51
N ARG A 146 47.59 -23.51 2.44
CA ARG A 146 48.35 -24.46 3.30
C ARG A 146 48.53 -25.88 2.74
N TRP A 147 48.18 -26.14 1.49
CA TRP A 147 48.12 -27.52 0.97
C TRP A 147 49.48 -28.18 0.67
N ARG A 148 50.62 -27.58 1.03
CA ARG A 148 51.92 -28.05 0.53
C ARG A 148 52.55 -29.21 1.30
N GLU A 149 52.11 -29.56 2.52
CA GLU A 149 52.98 -30.37 3.40
C GLU A 149 52.37 -31.62 4.09
N ARG A 150 51.07 -31.92 3.97
CA ARG A 150 50.49 -33.09 4.67
C ARG A 150 49.47 -33.83 3.79
N ARG A 151 49.94 -34.70 2.89
CA ARG A 151 49.09 -35.47 1.96
C ARG A 151 49.33 -36.97 2.09
N GLY A 152 48.27 -37.70 2.44
CA GLY A 152 48.24 -39.15 2.41
C GLY A 152 47.02 -39.69 3.14
N ARG A 153 47.03 -39.63 4.49
CA ARG A 153 46.03 -40.34 5.30
C ARG A 153 44.78 -39.52 5.65
N LEU A 154 44.91 -38.20 5.83
CA LEU A 154 43.79 -37.35 6.28
C LEU A 154 42.72 -37.13 5.20
N VAL A 155 43.14 -36.97 3.94
CA VAL A 155 42.23 -36.74 2.80
C VAL A 155 41.28 -37.93 2.59
N ARG A 156 41.78 -39.16 2.75
CA ARG A 156 41.00 -40.39 2.58
C ARG A 156 39.94 -40.54 3.68
N ARG A 157 40.26 -40.21 4.93
CA ARG A 157 39.30 -40.23 6.05
C ARG A 157 38.22 -39.16 5.92
N THR A 158 38.57 -37.95 5.48
CA THR A 158 37.58 -36.88 5.32
C THR A 158 36.61 -37.13 4.17
N ALA A 159 37.05 -37.76 3.08
CA ALA A 159 36.19 -38.05 1.93
C ALA A 159 35.07 -39.05 2.27
N VAL A 160 35.37 -40.07 3.10
CA VAL A 160 34.40 -41.10 3.51
C VAL A 160 33.28 -40.54 4.38
N VAL A 161 33.55 -39.52 5.20
CA VAL A 161 32.53 -38.89 6.06
C VAL A 161 31.70 -37.84 5.31
N LEU A 162 32.32 -37.10 4.37
CA LEU A 162 31.64 -36.02 3.65
C LEU A 162 30.69 -36.51 2.55
N ALA A 163 30.97 -37.64 1.90
CA ALA A 163 30.09 -38.20 0.86
C ALA A 163 28.65 -38.51 1.35
N PRO A 164 28.44 -39.26 2.45
CA PRO A 164 27.10 -39.52 2.97
C PRO A 164 26.44 -38.26 3.56
N ALA A 165 27.21 -37.34 4.15
CA ALA A 165 26.68 -36.06 4.62
C ALA A 165 26.15 -35.19 3.47
N CYS A 166 26.85 -35.14 2.32
CA CYS A 166 26.34 -34.49 1.11
C CYS A 166 25.05 -35.17 0.61
N LEU A 167 25.02 -36.50 0.55
CA LEU A 167 23.83 -37.25 0.10
C LEU A 167 22.61 -37.01 0.99
N LEU A 168 22.80 -36.98 2.31
CA LEU A 168 21.77 -36.66 3.30
C LEU A 168 21.31 -35.20 3.22
N LEU A 169 22.16 -34.27 2.76
CA LEU A 169 21.77 -32.88 2.51
C LEU A 169 20.98 -32.70 1.19
N PHE A 170 21.10 -33.62 0.24
CA PHE A 170 20.34 -33.58 -1.03
C PHE A 170 19.01 -34.35 -0.99
N LEU A 171 18.83 -35.28 -0.05
CA LEU A 171 17.57 -36.03 0.15
C LEU A 171 16.34 -35.12 0.40
N PRO A 172 16.40 -34.08 1.26
CA PRO A 172 15.27 -33.17 1.47
C PRO A 172 14.92 -32.37 0.20
N ALA A 173 15.88 -32.14 -0.70
CA ALA A 173 15.62 -31.36 -1.92
C ALA A 173 14.77 -32.12 -2.95
N ALA A 174 14.72 -33.45 -2.87
CA ALA A 174 13.90 -34.28 -3.75
C ALA A 174 12.44 -34.40 -3.25
N ASP A 175 12.24 -34.58 -1.93
CA ASP A 175 10.89 -34.69 -1.34
C ASP A 175 10.20 -33.32 -1.11
N LEU A 176 10.96 -32.22 -1.10
CA LEU A 176 10.42 -30.86 -1.02
C LEU A 176 10.24 -30.20 -2.38
N SER A 177 10.14 -30.96 -3.49
CA SER A 177 9.82 -30.35 -4.77
C SER A 177 8.49 -29.61 -4.59
N PRO A 178 8.47 -28.26 -4.62
CA PRO A 178 7.24 -27.53 -4.42
C PRO A 178 6.31 -27.99 -5.55
N GLY A 179 5.10 -28.44 -5.20
CA GLY A 179 4.10 -28.71 -6.24
C GLY A 179 3.99 -27.51 -7.17
N ARG A 180 3.53 -27.73 -8.41
CA ARG A 180 3.42 -26.67 -9.42
C ARG A 180 2.88 -25.38 -8.80
N LEU A 181 3.59 -24.28 -9.06
CA LEU A 181 3.24 -22.94 -8.61
C LEU A 181 2.98 -22.11 -9.85
N THR A 182 1.70 -21.93 -10.19
CA THR A 182 1.31 -21.06 -11.31
C THR A 182 1.67 -19.63 -10.96
N SER A 183 2.59 -19.04 -11.74
CA SER A 183 2.99 -17.65 -11.57
C SER A 183 1.94 -16.68 -12.07
N ALA A 184 1.93 -15.44 -11.55
CA ALA A 184 1.02 -14.40 -12.04
C ALA A 184 1.23 -14.10 -13.55
N ALA A 185 2.45 -14.31 -14.06
CA ALA A 185 2.77 -14.13 -15.48
C ALA A 185 2.10 -15.19 -16.38
N GLU A 186 1.94 -16.43 -15.90
CA GLU A 186 1.25 -17.51 -16.63
C GLU A 186 -0.26 -17.29 -16.77
N CYS A 187 -0.83 -16.40 -15.97
CA CYS A 187 -2.25 -16.11 -15.96
C CYS A 187 -2.72 -15.15 -17.05
N GLY A 188 -1.80 -14.63 -17.87
CA GLY A 188 -2.11 -13.62 -18.88
C GLY A 188 -2.60 -12.30 -18.28
N PRO A 189 -3.07 -11.34 -19.10
CA PRO A 189 -3.65 -10.09 -18.62
C PRO A 189 -4.99 -10.33 -17.93
N ALA A 190 -5.37 -9.43 -17.01
CA ALA A 190 -6.69 -9.49 -16.40
C ALA A 190 -7.76 -9.28 -17.48
N PRO A 191 -8.82 -10.11 -17.51
CA PRO A 191 -9.93 -9.86 -18.42
C PRO A 191 -10.50 -8.48 -18.09
N SER A 192 -10.63 -7.63 -19.11
CA SER A 192 -11.31 -6.35 -18.96
C SER A 192 -12.74 -6.61 -18.49
N SER A 193 -13.21 -5.84 -17.50
CA SER A 193 -14.54 -5.92 -16.91
C SER A 193 -15.70 -5.75 -17.93
N ALA A 194 -15.41 -5.39 -19.17
CA ALA A 194 -16.38 -5.26 -20.25
C ALA A 194 -16.72 -6.61 -20.89
N GLY A 195 -17.82 -7.22 -20.44
CA GLY A 195 -18.69 -8.07 -21.28
C GLY A 195 -18.20 -9.48 -21.66
N ARG A 196 -17.00 -9.92 -21.26
CA ARG A 196 -16.61 -11.33 -21.42
C ARG A 196 -17.17 -12.18 -20.28
N ALA A 197 -17.64 -13.38 -20.61
CA ALA A 197 -17.97 -14.39 -19.63
C ALA A 197 -16.78 -14.57 -18.66
N ARG A 198 -17.04 -14.48 -17.35
CA ARG A 198 -16.01 -14.75 -16.33
C ARG A 198 -15.53 -16.18 -16.52
N GLU A 199 -14.21 -16.34 -16.68
CA GLU A 199 -13.60 -17.67 -16.62
C GLU A 199 -13.92 -18.30 -15.26
N THR A 200 -14.34 -19.57 -15.27
CA THR A 200 -14.66 -20.35 -14.07
C THR A 200 -13.70 -21.54 -13.94
N GLY A 201 -13.71 -22.18 -12.78
CA GLY A 201 -12.88 -23.33 -12.44
C GLY A 201 -11.53 -22.99 -11.82
N ASP A 202 -10.75 -24.03 -11.55
CA ASP A 202 -9.53 -24.01 -10.75
C ASP A 202 -8.47 -23.03 -11.27
N ARG A 203 -8.26 -22.98 -12.59
CA ARG A 203 -7.30 -22.06 -13.21
C ARG A 203 -7.69 -20.61 -12.98
N ALA A 204 -8.97 -20.29 -13.11
CA ALA A 204 -9.48 -18.93 -12.89
C ALA A 204 -9.30 -18.51 -11.43
N PHE A 205 -9.57 -19.42 -10.47
CA PHE A 205 -9.32 -19.18 -9.05
C PHE A 205 -7.84 -18.92 -8.76
N LEU A 206 -6.94 -19.83 -9.21
CA LEU A 206 -5.50 -19.69 -9.02
C LEU A 206 -5.02 -18.35 -9.56
N CYS A 207 -5.44 -17.98 -10.76
CA CYS A 207 -5.04 -16.73 -11.37
C CYS A 207 -5.61 -15.48 -10.70
N ALA A 208 -6.86 -15.53 -10.23
CA ALA A 208 -7.45 -14.44 -9.46
C ALA A 208 -6.66 -14.21 -8.16
N VAL A 209 -6.36 -15.28 -7.42
CA VAL A 209 -5.66 -15.19 -6.13
C VAL A 209 -4.19 -14.80 -6.30
N ARG A 210 -3.48 -15.32 -7.30
CA ARG A 210 -2.06 -14.97 -7.53
C ARG A 210 -1.83 -13.51 -7.88
N ARG A 211 -2.86 -12.83 -8.43
CA ARG A 211 -2.80 -11.41 -8.78
C ARG A 211 -3.01 -10.47 -7.61
N THR A 212 -3.67 -10.88 -6.52
CA THR A 212 -3.94 -9.99 -5.38
C THR A 212 -2.72 -9.71 -4.52
N THR A 213 -1.59 -10.40 -4.77
CA THR A 213 -0.33 -10.35 -3.99
C THR A 213 -0.46 -10.64 -2.50
N GLN A 214 -1.67 -10.98 -2.01
CA GLN A 214 -1.90 -11.28 -0.61
C GLN A 214 -1.11 -12.50 -0.17
N LYS A 215 -0.35 -12.34 0.92
CA LYS A 215 0.14 -13.47 1.71
C LYS A 215 -1.07 -14.04 2.48
N PRO A 216 -1.19 -15.37 2.62
CA PRO A 216 -0.16 -16.39 2.39
C PRO A 216 -0.12 -16.98 0.96
N PHE A 217 -1.01 -16.59 0.06
CA PHE A 217 -1.25 -17.33 -1.18
C PHE A 217 -0.08 -17.35 -2.15
N SER A 218 0.73 -16.29 -2.19
CA SER A 218 1.82 -16.12 -3.16
C SER A 218 2.82 -17.28 -3.23
N ARG A 219 3.04 -18.02 -2.14
CA ARG A 219 4.02 -19.13 -2.07
C ARG A 219 3.40 -20.52 -1.91
N MET A 220 2.09 -20.59 -1.72
CA MET A 220 1.40 -21.86 -1.56
C MET A 220 1.42 -22.65 -2.88
N PRO A 221 1.69 -23.95 -2.93
CA PRO A 221 1.54 -24.77 -4.14
C PRO A 221 0.10 -24.76 -4.66
N ASP A 222 -0.11 -24.89 -5.98
CA ASP A 222 -1.44 -24.74 -6.58
C ASP A 222 -2.47 -25.73 -6.00
N ARG A 223 -2.05 -26.96 -5.73
CA ARG A 223 -2.92 -27.99 -5.13
C ARG A 223 -3.39 -27.61 -3.72
N GLU A 224 -2.48 -27.10 -2.89
CA GLU A 224 -2.81 -26.63 -1.55
C GLU A 224 -3.71 -25.40 -1.61
N LEU A 225 -3.44 -24.50 -2.55
CA LEU A 225 -4.23 -23.29 -2.73
C LEU A 225 -5.66 -23.61 -3.16
N LEU A 226 -5.86 -24.56 -4.07
CA LEU A 226 -7.19 -25.03 -4.47
C LEU A 226 -7.93 -25.70 -3.31
N ALA A 227 -7.27 -26.59 -2.57
CA ALA A 227 -7.86 -27.22 -1.39
C ALA A 227 -8.28 -26.17 -0.35
N TYR A 228 -7.43 -25.17 -0.13
CA TYR A 228 -7.74 -24.04 0.74
C TYR A 228 -8.94 -23.23 0.22
N GLY A 229 -8.99 -22.93 -1.08
CA GLY A 229 -10.12 -22.25 -1.72
C GLY A 229 -11.44 -22.98 -1.51
N HIS A 230 -11.49 -24.29 -1.75
CA HIS A 230 -12.69 -25.09 -1.50
C HIS A 230 -13.09 -25.11 -0.02
N HIS A 231 -12.12 -25.16 0.89
CA HIS A 231 -12.39 -25.03 2.32
C HIS A 231 -13.04 -23.68 2.64
N LEU A 232 -12.52 -22.57 2.10
CA LEU A 232 -13.07 -21.23 2.30
C LEU A 232 -14.49 -21.08 1.77
N CYS A 233 -14.87 -21.82 0.72
CA CYS A 233 -16.26 -21.82 0.26
C CYS A 233 -17.20 -22.39 1.30
N GLY A 234 -16.80 -23.46 1.99
CA GLY A 234 -17.58 -24.01 3.11
C GLY A 234 -17.73 -22.98 4.25
N VAL A 235 -16.64 -22.29 4.61
CA VAL A 235 -16.67 -21.24 5.64
C VAL A 235 -17.62 -20.10 5.23
N HIS A 236 -17.53 -19.64 3.98
CA HIS A 236 -18.33 -18.51 3.53
C HIS A 236 -19.83 -18.82 3.50
N ILE A 237 -20.20 -20.02 3.05
CA ILE A 237 -21.60 -20.47 2.97
C ILE A 237 -22.22 -20.61 4.37
N ARG A 238 -21.44 -21.08 5.35
CA ARG A 238 -21.92 -21.17 6.74
C ARG A 238 -22.11 -19.82 7.41
N ALA A 239 -21.34 -18.80 6.98
CA ALA A 239 -21.36 -17.46 7.54
C ALA A 239 -21.19 -17.42 9.08
N ASP A 240 -20.39 -18.33 9.64
CA ASP A 240 -20.07 -18.37 11.08
C ASP A 240 -19.01 -17.30 11.41
N GLU A 241 -19.41 -16.28 12.17
CA GLU A 241 -18.55 -15.19 12.62
C GLU A 241 -17.35 -15.69 13.46
N ALA A 242 -17.53 -16.72 14.29
CA ALA A 242 -16.45 -17.27 15.09
C ALA A 242 -15.44 -18.05 14.22
N GLU A 243 -15.92 -18.75 13.18
CA GLU A 243 -15.05 -19.44 12.23
C GLU A 243 -14.24 -18.44 11.38
N THR A 244 -14.87 -17.36 10.92
CA THR A 244 -14.20 -16.30 10.14
C THR A 244 -13.18 -15.52 10.98
N ALA A 245 -13.47 -15.23 12.25
CA ALA A 245 -12.51 -14.61 13.18
C ALA A 245 -11.27 -15.49 13.41
N ARG A 246 -11.46 -16.80 13.66
CA ARG A 246 -10.37 -17.77 13.81
C ARG A 246 -9.53 -17.90 12.53
N LEU A 247 -10.17 -17.85 11.37
CA LEU A 247 -9.48 -17.89 10.08
C LEU A 247 -8.59 -16.66 9.89
N TRP A 248 -9.11 -15.46 10.20
CA TRP A 248 -8.35 -14.22 10.15
C TRP A 248 -7.14 -14.26 11.08
N GLU A 249 -7.33 -14.65 12.34
CA GLU A 249 -6.24 -14.74 13.33
C GLU A 249 -5.13 -15.69 12.87
N ARG A 250 -5.50 -16.83 12.26
CA ARG A 250 -4.53 -17.84 11.81
C ARG A 250 -3.81 -17.48 10.52
N SER A 251 -4.52 -16.87 9.56
CA SER A 251 -4.05 -16.75 8.18
C SER A 251 -3.92 -15.31 7.66
N GLY A 252 -4.49 -14.33 8.36
CA GLY A 252 -4.62 -12.96 7.88
C GLY A 252 -5.52 -12.83 6.64
N VAL A 253 -6.38 -13.80 6.36
CA VAL A 253 -7.29 -13.79 5.21
C VAL A 253 -8.70 -13.44 5.67
N THR A 254 -9.26 -12.37 5.11
CA THR A 254 -10.71 -12.12 5.21
C THR A 254 -11.42 -12.81 4.05
N VAL A 255 -12.43 -13.64 4.37
CA VAL A 255 -13.21 -14.38 3.36
C VAL A 255 -13.82 -13.41 2.33
N HIS A 256 -14.26 -12.23 2.78
CA HIS A 256 -14.84 -11.21 1.92
C HIS A 256 -13.83 -10.68 0.87
N ALA A 257 -12.57 -10.49 1.23
CA ALA A 257 -11.54 -9.99 0.30
C ALA A 257 -11.24 -10.98 -0.83
N VAL A 258 -11.48 -12.28 -0.62
CA VAL A 258 -11.28 -13.33 -1.63
C VAL A 258 -12.58 -13.85 -2.25
N ALA A 259 -13.74 -13.34 -1.84
CA ALA A 259 -15.04 -13.78 -2.35
C ALA A 259 -15.13 -13.70 -3.88
N GLY A 260 -14.56 -12.64 -4.46
CA GLY A 260 -14.43 -12.45 -5.92
C GLY A 260 -13.73 -13.62 -6.63
N ALA A 261 -12.66 -14.15 -6.04
CA ALA A 261 -11.93 -15.30 -6.57
C ALA A 261 -12.68 -16.61 -6.29
N LEU A 262 -13.24 -16.78 -5.09
CA LEU A 262 -13.97 -17.99 -4.69
C LEU A 262 -15.20 -18.25 -5.58
N MET A 263 -15.85 -17.21 -6.08
CA MET A 263 -16.96 -17.34 -7.04
C MET A 263 -16.60 -18.16 -8.29
N THR A 264 -15.31 -18.26 -8.65
CA THR A 264 -14.88 -19.05 -9.82
C THR A 264 -14.89 -20.56 -9.58
N ILE A 265 -14.71 -21.02 -8.33
CA ILE A 265 -14.68 -22.45 -7.96
C ILE A 265 -15.90 -22.88 -7.14
N CYS A 266 -16.76 -21.95 -6.72
CA CYS A 266 -17.87 -22.22 -5.81
C CYS A 266 -19.20 -21.63 -6.31
N PRO A 267 -19.97 -22.40 -7.10
CA PRO A 267 -21.22 -21.94 -7.70
C PRO A 267 -22.28 -21.46 -6.69
N SER A 268 -22.38 -22.11 -5.53
CA SER A 268 -23.30 -21.72 -4.46
C SER A 268 -23.02 -20.32 -3.92
N LEU A 269 -21.73 -19.92 -3.88
CA LEU A 269 -21.34 -18.59 -3.44
C LEU A 269 -21.81 -17.51 -4.41
N VAL A 270 -21.84 -17.80 -5.71
CA VAL A 270 -22.33 -16.84 -6.72
C VAL A 270 -23.78 -16.44 -6.43
N ALA A 271 -24.63 -17.40 -6.06
CA ALA A 271 -26.01 -17.12 -5.68
C ALA A 271 -26.08 -16.23 -4.44
N THR A 272 -25.33 -16.56 -3.38
CA THR A 272 -25.29 -15.78 -2.14
C THR A 272 -24.80 -14.34 -2.36
N VAL A 273 -23.69 -14.16 -3.10
CA VAL A 273 -23.14 -12.83 -3.40
C VAL A 273 -24.13 -12.02 -4.22
N ARG A 274 -24.78 -12.63 -5.22
CA ARG A 274 -25.79 -11.96 -6.03
C ARG A 274 -26.98 -11.50 -5.18
N THR A 275 -27.50 -12.36 -4.29
CA THR A 275 -28.59 -11.98 -3.39
C THR A 275 -28.18 -10.83 -2.45
N GLN A 276 -26.96 -10.84 -1.93
CA GLN A 276 -26.43 -9.74 -1.12
C GLN A 276 -26.29 -8.44 -1.91
N GLU A 277 -25.79 -8.51 -3.15
CA GLU A 277 -25.71 -7.35 -4.05
C GLU A 277 -27.09 -6.80 -4.39
N GLU A 278 -28.07 -7.66 -4.66
CA GLU A 278 -29.46 -7.26 -4.93
C GLU A 278 -30.08 -6.62 -3.68
N ALA A 279 -29.87 -7.18 -2.49
CA ALA A 279 -30.32 -6.60 -1.23
C ALA A 279 -29.69 -5.22 -0.97
N ARG A 280 -28.37 -5.08 -1.14
CA ARG A 280 -27.67 -3.77 -1.02
C ARG A 280 -28.15 -2.75 -2.04
N LYS A 281 -28.45 -3.17 -3.27
CA LYS A 281 -29.02 -2.29 -4.30
C LYS A 281 -30.41 -1.80 -3.89
N LEU A 282 -31.25 -2.68 -3.35
CA LEU A 282 -32.57 -2.30 -2.85
C LEU A 282 -32.45 -1.34 -1.66
N GLU A 283 -31.59 -1.63 -0.70
CA GLU A 283 -31.29 -0.75 0.43
C GLU A 283 -30.78 0.63 -0.04
N SER A 284 -29.86 0.67 -1.01
CA SER A 284 -29.38 1.92 -1.60
C SER A 284 -30.50 2.71 -2.27
N VAL A 285 -31.41 2.06 -2.98
CA VAL A 285 -32.57 2.72 -3.60
C VAL A 285 -33.51 3.28 -2.53
N VAL A 286 -33.79 2.52 -1.47
CA VAL A 286 -34.63 2.97 -0.35
C VAL A 286 -34.00 4.20 0.31
N ARG A 287 -32.71 4.14 0.63
CA ARG A 287 -31.95 5.26 1.20
C ARG A 287 -31.94 6.48 0.28
N GLU A 288 -31.73 6.32 -1.03
CA GLU A 288 -31.78 7.44 -1.98
C GLU A 288 -33.15 8.12 -2.05
N VAL A 289 -34.23 7.35 -1.95
CA VAL A 289 -35.60 7.89 -1.91
C VAL A 289 -35.82 8.65 -0.60
N GLU A 290 -35.37 8.10 0.52
CA GLU A 290 -35.48 8.74 1.82
C GLU A 290 -34.69 10.04 1.91
N GLU A 291 -33.41 10.02 1.52
CA GLU A 291 -32.56 11.22 1.43
C GLU A 291 -33.19 12.30 0.53
N ARG A 292 -33.80 11.89 -0.60
CA ARG A 292 -34.52 12.82 -1.48
C ARG A 292 -35.73 13.43 -0.78
N ARG A 293 -36.48 12.64 -0.01
CA ARG A 293 -37.61 13.11 0.78
C ARG A 293 -37.15 14.11 1.84
N MET A 294 -36.10 13.81 2.60
CA MET A 294 -35.54 14.71 3.62
C MET A 294 -35.25 16.10 3.05
N CYS A 295 -34.52 16.20 1.93
CA CYS A 295 -34.25 17.51 1.31
C CYS A 295 -35.47 18.18 0.67
N ALA A 296 -36.50 17.43 0.28
CA ALA A 296 -37.73 17.99 -0.26
C ALA A 296 -38.61 18.63 0.84
N GLU A 297 -38.59 18.04 2.03
CA GLU A 297 -39.30 18.48 3.24
C GLU A 297 -38.53 19.53 4.04
N ALA A 298 -37.21 19.64 3.84
CA ALA A 298 -36.38 20.65 4.49
C ALA A 298 -36.97 22.07 4.33
N PRO A 299 -36.92 22.90 5.41
CA PRO A 299 -37.42 24.27 5.39
C PRO A 299 -36.90 25.07 4.19
N ARG A 300 -37.83 25.67 3.44
CA ARG A 300 -37.49 26.48 2.28
C ARG A 300 -37.22 27.92 2.69
N HIS A 301 -36.07 28.43 2.27
CA HIS A 301 -35.77 29.86 2.35
C HIS A 301 -36.82 30.68 1.57
N ARG A 302 -37.25 31.79 2.18
CA ARG A 302 -38.20 32.75 1.61
C ARG A 302 -37.48 34.09 1.44
N PRO A 303 -36.82 34.33 0.30
CA PRO A 303 -35.92 35.45 0.17
C PRO A 303 -36.67 36.79 0.21
N LEU A 304 -36.12 37.77 0.91
CA LEU A 304 -36.69 39.12 1.04
C LEU A 304 -36.66 39.92 -0.27
N VAL A 305 -35.79 39.53 -1.21
CA VAL A 305 -35.71 40.09 -2.55
C VAL A 305 -35.72 38.96 -3.58
N PRO A 306 -36.29 39.15 -4.78
CA PRO A 306 -36.31 38.07 -5.78
C PRO A 306 -34.90 37.71 -6.28
N PRO A 307 -34.49 36.43 -6.20
CA PRO A 307 -33.25 35.95 -6.81
C PRO A 307 -33.38 35.87 -8.34
N VAL A 308 -32.25 36.00 -9.03
CA VAL A 308 -32.14 35.78 -10.48
C VAL A 308 -32.33 34.32 -10.81
N LYS A 309 -31.70 33.44 -10.01
CA LYS A 309 -31.75 32.00 -10.17
C LYS A 309 -31.74 31.36 -8.80
N VAL A 310 -32.56 30.32 -8.64
CA VAL A 310 -32.57 29.45 -7.47
C VAL A 310 -32.26 28.03 -7.95
N SER A 311 -31.32 27.37 -7.30
CA SER A 311 -31.04 25.95 -7.49
C SER A 311 -31.10 25.24 -6.15
N ARG A 312 -31.71 24.07 -6.13
CA ARG A 312 -31.71 23.20 -4.95
C ARG A 312 -31.10 21.87 -5.35
N LYS A 313 -30.11 21.42 -4.60
CA LYS A 313 -29.48 20.14 -4.82
C LYS A 313 -29.15 19.45 -3.51
N ARG A 314 -29.26 18.14 -3.57
CA ARG A 314 -28.68 17.23 -2.60
C ARG A 314 -27.19 17.09 -2.94
N LEU A 315 -26.33 17.38 -1.97
CA LEU A 315 -24.89 17.26 -2.08
C LEU A 315 -24.39 16.31 -0.99
N TRP A 316 -23.32 15.61 -1.30
CA TRP A 316 -22.57 14.74 -0.39
C TRP A 316 -21.09 15.00 -0.63
N THR A 317 -20.28 14.90 0.42
CA THR A 317 -18.82 15.05 0.35
C THR A 317 -18.19 14.18 1.42
N ASP A 318 -17.25 13.32 1.03
CA ASP A 318 -16.56 12.44 1.97
C ASP A 318 -15.53 13.20 2.82
N TYR A 319 -15.12 14.41 2.40
CA TYR A 319 -14.08 15.22 3.05
C TYR A 319 -14.63 16.40 3.85
N GLY A 320 -15.95 16.55 3.94
CA GLY A 320 -16.59 17.63 4.70
C GLY A 320 -16.40 19.02 4.10
N VAL A 321 -16.13 19.11 2.80
CA VAL A 321 -16.03 20.39 2.08
C VAL A 321 -16.74 20.32 0.72
N LEU A 322 -17.37 21.43 0.35
CA LEU A 322 -17.81 21.69 -1.02
C LEU A 322 -16.82 22.68 -1.64
N GLU A 323 -16.32 22.33 -2.81
CA GLU A 323 -15.23 23.03 -3.46
C GLU A 323 -15.62 23.44 -4.88
N SER A 324 -15.08 24.56 -5.33
CA SER A 324 -15.12 24.99 -6.72
C SER A 324 -13.74 25.50 -7.08
N TYR A 325 -13.20 24.99 -8.19
CA TYR A 325 -11.91 25.41 -8.71
C TYR A 325 -12.02 25.75 -10.20
N GLU A 326 -11.47 26.90 -10.57
CA GLU A 326 -11.36 27.40 -11.94
C GLU A 326 -9.89 27.29 -12.37
N TYR A 327 -9.58 26.37 -13.29
CA TYR A 327 -8.23 26.22 -13.82
C TYR A 327 -7.79 27.50 -14.52
N ALA A 328 -6.85 28.23 -13.90
CA ALA A 328 -6.07 29.24 -14.58
C ALA A 328 -4.70 28.65 -14.98
N GLU A 329 -4.23 28.95 -16.19
CA GLU A 329 -2.87 28.56 -16.61
C GLU A 329 -1.84 29.12 -15.61
N GLY A 330 -1.01 28.24 -15.05
CA GLY A 330 0.03 28.61 -14.08
C GLY A 330 -0.44 28.76 -12.64
N ALA A 331 -1.68 28.39 -12.30
CA ALA A 331 -2.13 28.32 -10.91
C ALA A 331 -1.40 27.20 -10.15
N GLU A 332 -1.13 27.45 -8.86
CA GLU A 332 -0.60 26.47 -7.92
C GLU A 332 -1.56 25.29 -7.75
N ASP A 333 -1.06 24.16 -7.24
CA ASP A 333 -1.90 23.00 -6.95
C ASP A 333 -2.99 23.41 -5.94
N PRO A 334 -4.29 23.30 -6.27
CA PRO A 334 -5.37 23.69 -5.37
C PRO A 334 -5.37 22.90 -4.05
N PHE A 335 -4.67 21.77 -3.97
CA PHE A 335 -4.51 21.01 -2.73
C PHE A 335 -3.41 21.56 -1.80
N GLU A 336 -2.54 22.45 -2.28
CA GLU A 336 -1.41 23.01 -1.53
C GLU A 336 -1.50 24.53 -1.32
N ASP A 337 -2.58 25.18 -1.77
CA ASP A 337 -2.75 26.63 -1.73
C ASP A 337 -3.11 27.21 -0.35
N GLY A 338 -3.26 26.35 0.66
CA GLY A 338 -3.60 26.72 2.03
C GLY A 338 -5.06 27.15 2.25
N LEU A 339 -5.95 27.03 1.25
CA LEU A 339 -7.34 27.45 1.37
C LEU A 339 -8.10 26.66 2.45
N LEU A 340 -7.77 25.38 2.65
CA LEU A 340 -8.37 24.56 3.70
C LEU A 340 -8.08 25.16 5.09
N ASP A 341 -6.83 25.57 5.35
CA ASP A 341 -6.44 26.18 6.62
C ASP A 341 -7.19 27.51 6.85
N ILE A 342 -7.36 28.31 5.79
CA ILE A 342 -8.13 29.55 5.85
C ILE A 342 -9.60 29.25 6.12
N THR A 343 -10.18 28.26 5.46
CA THR A 343 -11.57 27.82 5.65
C THR A 343 -11.81 27.32 7.08
N GLN A 344 -10.86 26.57 7.63
CA GLN A 344 -10.91 26.10 9.02
C GLN A 344 -10.88 27.28 10.00
N LYS A 345 -9.96 28.24 9.80
CA LYS A 345 -9.85 29.46 10.61
C LYS A 345 -11.10 30.35 10.51
N ASN A 346 -11.64 30.54 9.32
CA ASN A 346 -12.86 31.32 9.07
C ASN A 346 -14.13 30.60 9.54
N GLY A 347 -14.05 29.30 9.77
CA GLY A 347 -15.12 28.53 10.40
C GLY A 347 -16.24 28.03 9.46
N LEU A 348 -16.36 28.53 8.23
CA LEU A 348 -17.41 28.08 7.29
C LEU A 348 -17.04 28.18 5.81
N VAL A 349 -16.51 29.32 5.36
CA VAL A 349 -16.19 29.53 3.93
C VAL A 349 -14.93 30.35 3.80
N ALA A 350 -14.12 30.03 2.80
CA ALA A 350 -13.01 30.86 2.36
C ALA A 350 -12.85 30.76 0.84
N THR A 351 -12.08 31.71 0.31
CA THR A 351 -11.86 31.87 -1.12
C THR A 351 -10.45 32.36 -1.41
N LEU A 352 -9.90 31.88 -2.53
CA LEU A 352 -8.80 32.46 -3.28
C LEU A 352 -9.31 32.80 -4.70
N PRO A 353 -8.57 33.57 -5.52
CA PRO A 353 -8.95 33.80 -6.91
C PRO A 353 -9.14 32.46 -7.65
N GLY A 354 -10.35 32.20 -8.15
CA GLY A 354 -10.70 30.96 -8.84
C GLY A 354 -10.87 29.73 -7.95
N HIS A 355 -10.75 29.84 -6.63
CA HIS A 355 -10.93 28.71 -5.71
C HIS A 355 -11.84 29.10 -4.54
N ALA A 356 -12.91 28.34 -4.30
CA ALA A 356 -13.82 28.56 -3.19
C ALA A 356 -14.07 27.25 -2.44
N MET A 357 -14.07 27.31 -1.12
CA MET A 357 -14.31 26.16 -0.25
C MET A 357 -15.34 26.50 0.82
N VAL A 358 -16.35 25.64 0.96
CA VAL A 358 -17.41 25.73 1.97
C VAL A 358 -17.36 24.48 2.83
N ARG A 359 -17.11 24.65 4.14
CA ARG A 359 -17.09 23.54 5.09
C ARG A 359 -18.51 23.08 5.42
N VAL A 360 -18.69 21.77 5.38
CA VAL A 360 -19.89 21.06 5.81
C VAL A 360 -19.44 19.87 6.68
N HIS A 361 -20.37 19.08 7.20
CA HIS A 361 -20.05 17.82 7.84
C HIS A 361 -19.92 16.71 6.78
N SER A 362 -18.96 15.79 6.90
CA SER A 362 -18.80 14.66 5.96
C SER A 362 -19.93 13.65 6.07
N ASP A 363 -20.38 13.39 7.30
CA ASP A 363 -21.25 12.25 7.58
C ASP A 363 -22.74 12.51 7.34
N TYR A 364 -23.12 13.76 7.01
CA TYR A 364 -24.52 14.14 6.84
C TYR A 364 -24.83 14.61 5.42
N LEU A 365 -26.00 14.21 4.95
CA LEU A 365 -26.57 14.72 3.71
C LEU A 365 -26.69 16.24 3.73
N THR A 366 -26.17 16.92 2.70
CA THR A 366 -26.30 18.38 2.58
C THR A 366 -27.45 18.74 1.65
N CYS A 367 -28.48 19.39 2.21
CA CYS A 367 -29.55 20.01 1.42
C CYS A 367 -29.15 21.45 1.08
N ALA A 368 -28.55 21.65 -0.09
CA ALA A 368 -28.04 22.94 -0.53
C ALA A 368 -29.07 23.70 -1.38
N THR A 369 -29.30 24.96 -1.01
CA THR A 369 -30.01 25.95 -1.82
C THR A 369 -29.00 27.02 -2.25
N ALA A 370 -28.88 27.25 -3.55
CA ALA A 370 -28.05 28.28 -4.13
C ALA A 370 -28.92 29.35 -4.80
N GLU A 371 -28.71 30.60 -4.44
CA GLU A 371 -29.46 31.75 -4.92
C GLU A 371 -28.50 32.79 -5.48
N THR A 372 -28.77 33.28 -6.69
CA THR A 372 -27.98 34.37 -7.28
C THR A 372 -28.79 35.66 -7.32
N TYR A 373 -28.14 36.80 -7.11
CA TYR A 373 -28.82 38.11 -7.05
C TYR A 373 -28.09 39.16 -7.87
N ARG A 374 -28.84 40.09 -8.49
CA ARG A 374 -28.25 41.25 -9.22
C ARG A 374 -27.67 42.32 -8.29
N ARG A 375 -28.08 42.33 -7.03
CA ARG A 375 -27.67 43.28 -6.00
C ARG A 375 -27.52 42.56 -4.66
N ARG A 376 -26.79 43.15 -3.73
CA ARG A 376 -26.61 42.61 -2.38
C ARG A 376 -27.96 42.40 -1.68
N PRO A 377 -28.33 41.16 -1.31
CA PRO A 377 -29.54 40.91 -0.54
C PRO A 377 -29.37 41.32 0.93
N PRO A 378 -30.47 41.64 1.64
CA PRO A 378 -30.44 41.86 3.09
C PRO A 378 -29.81 40.67 3.84
N VAL A 379 -29.24 40.91 5.02
CA VAL A 379 -28.62 39.86 5.84
C VAL A 379 -29.69 39.18 6.69
N GLU A 380 -29.80 37.85 6.60
CA GLU A 380 -30.80 37.03 7.29
C GLU A 380 -30.10 36.01 8.20
N THR A 381 -29.94 36.31 9.50
CA THR A 381 -29.23 35.42 10.45
C THR A 381 -30.15 34.58 11.33
N ARG A 382 -31.44 34.90 11.36
CA ARG A 382 -32.43 34.20 12.19
C ARG A 382 -32.65 32.78 11.65
N GLY A 383 -32.61 31.78 12.54
CA GLY A 383 -32.78 30.37 12.19
C GLY A 383 -31.52 29.67 11.65
N TRP A 384 -30.42 30.39 11.43
CA TRP A 384 -29.14 29.81 10.98
C TRP A 384 -28.14 29.72 12.13
N ASP A 385 -27.31 28.69 12.15
CA ASP A 385 -26.30 28.53 13.21
C ASP A 385 -25.02 29.30 12.90
N HIS A 386 -24.66 29.42 11.63
CA HIS A 386 -23.45 30.10 11.18
C HIS A 386 -23.71 30.84 9.87
N VAL A 387 -23.31 32.12 9.80
CA VAL A 387 -23.45 32.93 8.58
C VAL A 387 -22.16 33.70 8.32
N VAL A 388 -21.53 33.44 7.17
CA VAL A 388 -20.27 34.06 6.76
C VAL A 388 -20.37 34.56 5.32
N GLU A 389 -19.79 35.73 5.06
CA GLU A 389 -19.74 36.36 3.75
C GLU A 389 -18.29 36.65 3.34
N VAL A 390 -17.87 36.17 2.18
CA VAL A 390 -16.50 36.34 1.64
C VAL A 390 -16.55 36.93 0.23
N GLY A 391 -15.42 37.49 -0.22
CA GLY A 391 -15.26 37.94 -1.61
C GLY A 391 -14.63 36.86 -2.46
N TYR A 392 -15.15 36.65 -3.66
CA TYR A 392 -14.69 35.66 -4.61
C TYR A 392 -14.42 36.31 -5.96
N HIS A 393 -13.23 36.08 -6.50
CA HIS A 393 -12.89 36.48 -7.86
C HIS A 393 -13.01 35.26 -8.78
N SER A 394 -13.88 35.34 -9.79
CA SER A 394 -14.08 34.30 -10.79
C SER A 394 -13.31 34.64 -12.08
N PRO A 395 -12.13 34.06 -12.32
CA PRO A 395 -11.28 34.38 -13.48
C PRO A 395 -11.79 33.76 -14.80
N GLY A 396 -12.43 32.60 -14.73
CA GLY A 396 -13.02 31.87 -15.85
C GLY A 396 -14.51 32.17 -16.05
N GLY A 397 -15.20 32.60 -14.98
CA GLY A 397 -16.66 32.74 -14.98
C GLY A 397 -17.36 31.42 -14.71
N GLU A 398 -16.66 30.44 -14.12
CA GLU A 398 -17.15 29.08 -13.86
C GLU A 398 -17.11 28.77 -12.36
N PHE A 399 -18.11 29.22 -11.61
CA PHE A 399 -18.19 28.99 -10.18
C PHE A 399 -19.23 27.91 -9.85
N ALA A 400 -18.81 26.67 -9.60
CA ALA A 400 -19.71 25.54 -9.37
C ALA A 400 -19.23 24.66 -8.20
N LEU A 401 -19.87 24.84 -7.03
CA LEU A 401 -19.53 24.08 -5.82
C LEU A 401 -20.05 22.63 -5.88
N GLY A 402 -19.22 21.68 -5.46
CA GLY A 402 -19.60 20.30 -5.19
C GLY A 402 -18.46 19.54 -4.53
N ASP A 403 -18.50 18.21 -4.54
CA ASP A 403 -17.39 17.42 -4.02
C ASP A 403 -16.20 17.43 -5.00
N ALA A 404 -15.01 17.67 -4.44
CA ALA A 404 -13.74 17.70 -5.15
C ALA A 404 -13.42 16.34 -5.81
N MET A 405 -13.87 15.24 -5.19
CA MET A 405 -13.69 13.88 -5.70
C MET A 405 -14.68 13.49 -6.82
N GLY A 406 -15.66 14.34 -7.12
CA GLY A 406 -16.65 14.14 -8.18
C GLY A 406 -18.09 14.08 -7.68
N GLY A 407 -19.02 13.67 -8.54
CA GLY A 407 -20.44 13.57 -8.19
C GLY A 407 -21.26 14.84 -8.51
N SER A 408 -22.32 15.08 -7.72
CA SER A 408 -23.26 16.16 -7.97
C SER A 408 -22.68 17.52 -7.61
N ARG A 409 -22.80 18.50 -8.51
CA ARG A 409 -22.39 19.90 -8.29
C ARG A 409 -23.54 20.86 -8.46
N LEU A 410 -23.50 22.00 -7.76
CA LEU A 410 -24.36 23.14 -8.04
C LEU A 410 -24.15 23.65 -9.47
N PRO A 411 -25.16 24.25 -10.12
CA PRO A 411 -24.95 24.90 -11.40
C PRO A 411 -23.98 26.08 -11.26
N ASN A 412 -23.44 26.56 -12.37
CA ASN A 412 -22.60 27.76 -12.36
C ASN A 412 -23.33 28.95 -11.69
N LEU A 413 -22.72 29.46 -10.63
CA LEU A 413 -23.18 30.54 -9.76
C LEU A 413 -22.59 31.91 -10.16
N ALA A 414 -21.54 31.92 -10.98
CA ALA A 414 -20.98 33.12 -11.62
C ALA A 414 -21.88 33.56 -12.80
N PHE A 415 -23.12 33.94 -12.49
CA PHE A 415 -24.18 34.15 -13.49
C PHE A 415 -23.94 35.36 -14.43
N LEU A 416 -22.99 36.24 -14.11
CA LEU A 416 -22.55 37.34 -14.98
C LEU A 416 -21.25 37.01 -15.73
N GLY A 417 -20.74 35.77 -15.62
CA GLY A 417 -19.44 35.37 -16.14
C GLY A 417 -18.30 35.81 -15.24
N LYS A 418 -17.17 36.19 -15.84
CA LYS A 418 -15.95 36.60 -15.12
C LYS A 418 -16.18 37.83 -14.27
N GLY A 419 -15.56 37.89 -13.10
CA GLY A 419 -15.55 39.08 -12.25
C GLY A 419 -15.62 38.82 -10.76
N ASP A 420 -15.88 39.88 -10.00
CA ASP A 420 -15.90 39.86 -8.54
C ASP A 420 -17.32 39.65 -7.99
N TYR A 421 -17.43 38.66 -7.13
CA TYR A 421 -18.64 38.26 -6.45
C TYR A 421 -18.44 38.30 -4.93
N ARG A 422 -19.56 38.36 -4.22
CA ARG A 422 -19.67 38.07 -2.80
C ARG A 422 -20.45 36.79 -2.65
N ILE A 423 -19.94 35.90 -1.80
CA ILE A 423 -20.57 34.64 -1.45
C ILE A 423 -20.97 34.75 0.01
N ARG A 424 -22.26 34.65 0.31
CA ARG A 424 -22.77 34.51 1.68
C ARG A 424 -23.28 33.10 1.89
N VAL A 425 -22.69 32.39 2.83
CA VAL A 425 -23.08 31.04 3.20
C VAL A 425 -23.79 31.08 4.54
N HIS A 426 -24.99 30.52 4.59
CA HIS A 426 -25.70 30.23 5.83
C HIS A 426 -25.72 28.72 6.03
N TYR A 427 -25.40 28.31 7.24
CA TYR A 427 -25.27 26.91 7.61
C TYR A 427 -26.15 26.63 8.83
N HIS A 428 -26.92 25.56 8.73
CA HIS A 428 -27.65 24.97 9.84
C HIS A 428 -27.05 23.60 10.10
N ALA A 429 -26.53 23.41 11.31
CA ALA A 429 -25.89 22.17 11.71
C ALA A 429 -26.93 21.06 11.83
N PRO A 430 -26.55 19.80 11.51
CA PRO A 430 -27.40 18.66 11.83
C PRO A 430 -27.51 18.51 13.36
N HIS A 431 -28.61 17.94 13.83
CA HIS A 431 -28.81 17.62 15.23
C HIS A 431 -28.06 16.33 15.56
N TRP A 432 -26.96 16.43 16.31
CA TRP A 432 -26.04 15.30 16.56
C TRP A 432 -26.38 14.48 17.82
N GLU A 433 -27.22 15.01 18.72
CA GLU A 433 -27.46 14.44 20.06
C GLU A 433 -28.53 13.34 20.09
N ASP A 434 -29.38 13.26 19.06
CA ASP A 434 -30.61 12.45 19.10
C ASP A 434 -30.61 11.24 18.14
N ASP A 435 -29.44 10.83 17.62
CA ASP A 435 -29.33 9.88 16.50
C ASP A 435 -30.25 10.28 15.31
N SER A 436 -30.55 11.57 15.17
CA SER A 436 -31.46 12.02 14.12
C SER A 436 -30.73 12.06 12.78
N ASP A 437 -31.35 11.47 11.76
CA ASP A 437 -30.92 11.53 10.37
C ASP A 437 -31.19 12.92 9.74
N ASP A 438 -31.16 13.99 10.54
CA ASP A 438 -31.48 15.33 10.07
C ASP A 438 -30.39 15.81 9.10
N PRO A 439 -30.76 16.22 7.87
CA PRO A 439 -29.78 16.72 6.93
C PRO A 439 -29.27 18.09 7.38
N GLN A 440 -27.99 18.34 7.13
CA GLN A 440 -27.46 19.69 7.26
C GLN A 440 -27.99 20.57 6.12
N GLN A 441 -28.29 21.84 6.44
CA GLN A 441 -28.86 22.76 5.47
C GLN A 441 -27.87 23.86 5.12
N LEU A 442 -27.78 24.16 3.83
CA LEU A 442 -26.87 25.16 3.31
C LEU A 442 -27.64 26.13 2.41
N LEU A 443 -27.50 27.43 2.68
CA LEU A 443 -27.98 28.49 1.81
C LEU A 443 -26.81 29.35 1.33
N ILE A 444 -26.50 29.22 0.04
CA ILE A 444 -25.43 29.95 -0.63
C ILE A 444 -26.05 31.07 -1.47
N MET A 445 -25.78 32.31 -1.07
CA MET A 445 -26.19 33.48 -1.84
C MET A 445 -24.98 34.07 -2.57
N VAL A 446 -25.11 34.31 -3.87
CA VAL A 446 -24.04 34.87 -4.71
C VAL A 446 -24.52 36.15 -5.39
N PHE A 447 -23.76 37.23 -5.26
CA PHE A 447 -24.11 38.53 -5.84
C PHE A 447 -22.86 39.33 -6.21
N PRO A 448 -22.94 40.29 -7.15
CA PRO A 448 -21.78 41.10 -7.53
C PRO A 448 -21.23 41.92 -6.37
N GLY A 449 -19.91 41.99 -6.24
CA GLY A 449 -19.25 42.87 -5.26
C GLY A 449 -17.73 42.69 -5.23
N ARG A 450 -17.00 43.82 -5.13
CA ARG A 450 -15.53 43.88 -5.23
C ARG A 450 -14.79 43.76 -3.89
N ASP A 451 -15.52 43.72 -2.78
CA ASP A 451 -14.91 43.62 -1.45
C ASP A 451 -14.41 42.19 -1.22
N SER A 452 -13.12 42.04 -0.89
CA SER A 452 -12.50 40.75 -0.57
C SER A 452 -12.60 40.36 0.91
N ARG A 453 -13.07 41.26 1.79
CA ARG A 453 -13.08 41.02 3.23
C ARG A 453 -14.03 39.91 3.65
N THR A 454 -13.57 39.07 4.56
CA THR A 454 -14.44 38.10 5.25
C THR A 454 -15.26 38.84 6.31
N VAL A 455 -16.57 38.62 6.33
CA VAL A 455 -17.51 39.18 7.30
C VAL A 455 -18.30 38.03 7.92
N VAL A 456 -18.16 37.85 9.23
CA VAL A 456 -18.95 36.88 9.99
C VAL A 456 -20.18 37.61 10.53
N HIS A 457 -21.36 37.24 10.02
CA HIS A 457 -22.64 37.83 10.45
C HIS A 457 -23.22 37.12 11.68
N ARG A 458 -22.87 35.85 11.87
CA ARG A 458 -23.24 35.04 13.03
C ARG A 458 -22.24 33.91 13.20
N GLU A 459 -21.56 33.85 14.35
CA GLU A 459 -20.68 32.74 14.69
C GLU A 459 -21.46 31.50 15.13
N ARG A 460 -20.89 30.32 14.86
CA ARG A 460 -21.41 29.06 15.38
C ARG A 460 -21.23 29.03 16.91
N VAL A 461 -22.33 28.92 17.63
CA VAL A 461 -22.28 28.58 19.06
C VAL A 461 -21.87 27.11 19.17
N ARG A 462 -20.72 26.84 19.81
CA ARG A 462 -20.38 25.47 20.23
C ARG A 462 -21.46 25.06 21.22
N ARG A 463 -22.34 24.13 20.81
CA ARG A 463 -23.23 23.44 21.72
C ARG A 463 -22.47 22.29 22.34
#